data_AF-A0A2N2XFW9-F1
#
_entry.id   AF-A0A2N2XFW9-F1
#
_cell.length_a   1.000
_cell.length_b   1.000
_cell.length_c   1.000
_cell.angle_alpha   90.00
_cell.angle_beta   90.00
_cell.angle_gamma   90.00
#
_symmetry.space_group_name_H-M   'P 1'
#
loop_
_entity.id
_entity.type
_entity.pdbx_description
1 polymer ?
#
loop_
_entity_poly.entity_id
_entity_poly.type
_entity_poly.pdbx_seq_one_letter_code
_entity_poly.pdbx_strand_id
1 'polypeptide(L)'
;LDVEKYEQTTFSIDKQPVSLRSILDEVISCQEIILKEKNLSVLISADDIDLYADKEILKRIFENLITNAVRFSIQNHNIEITALASTDEIISISIKNYGSHIPDEALETIFDKYIQAEKIDSSGYKSTGLGLTFCRMAIQAHGHTIRARNTDNGVLFEFTLDGKAISTCEQCIVSADESVKLSTDEEALLRPWFDQLSRLEVYQISEITSIISQIPDYTESIRTLKQKIGDAAFASNTELYSAIVNGRTQKIV
;
A
#
# COMPACT_ATOMS: atom_id res chain seq x y z
N LEU A 1 -29.96 11.47 3.20
CA LEU A 1 -30.75 12.21 2.18
C LEU A 1 -29.74 12.93 1.27
N ASP A 2 -28.77 12.19 0.73
CA ASP A 2 -27.53 12.77 0.19
C ASP A 2 -27.29 12.42 -1.29
N VAL A 3 -28.21 11.70 -1.93
CA VAL A 3 -28.05 11.21 -3.30
C VAL A 3 -28.73 12.13 -4.32
N GLU A 4 -29.85 12.76 -3.95
CA GLU A 4 -30.63 13.63 -4.85
C GLU A 4 -29.95 14.97 -5.15
N LYS A 5 -28.88 15.35 -4.43
CA LYS A 5 -28.13 16.59 -4.71
C LYS A 5 -27.09 16.48 -5.83
N TYR A 6 -26.84 15.30 -6.38
CA TYR A 6 -25.71 15.07 -7.30
C TYR A 6 -26.09 14.90 -8.78
N GLU A 7 -27.36 15.09 -9.16
CA GLU A 7 -27.79 14.79 -10.54
C GLU A 7 -27.65 15.96 -11.53
N GLN A 8 -27.34 17.19 -11.10
CA GLN A 8 -27.28 18.34 -12.01
C GLN A 8 -26.16 19.36 -11.74
N THR A 9 -25.16 19.00 -10.94
CA THR A 9 -24.00 19.87 -10.72
C THR A 9 -22.77 19.13 -11.22
N THR A 10 -22.10 19.71 -12.21
CA THR A 10 -20.70 19.39 -12.49
C THR A 10 -19.97 19.20 -11.16
N PHE A 11 -19.45 17.99 -10.93
CA PHE A 11 -18.62 17.69 -9.76
C PHE A 11 -17.42 18.65 -9.82
N SER A 12 -17.52 19.78 -9.12
CA SER A 12 -16.45 20.77 -9.08
C SER A 12 -15.38 20.23 -8.16
N ILE A 13 -14.36 19.61 -8.75
CA ILE A 13 -13.22 19.07 -8.02
C ILE A 13 -12.18 20.19 -7.91
N ASP A 14 -11.79 20.49 -6.68
CA ASP A 14 -10.63 21.34 -6.42
C ASP A 14 -9.38 20.43 -6.34
N LYS A 15 -8.71 20.23 -7.48
CA LYS A 15 -7.50 19.40 -7.54
C LYS A 15 -6.34 20.15 -6.88
N GLN A 16 -5.85 19.62 -5.77
CA GLN A 16 -4.64 20.08 -5.10
C GLN A 16 -3.66 18.90 -4.95
N PRO A 17 -2.35 19.14 -4.77
CA PRO A 17 -1.42 18.09 -4.39
C PRO A 17 -1.81 17.51 -3.02
N VAL A 18 -2.06 16.21 -2.96
CA VAL A 18 -2.42 15.50 -1.73
C VAL A 18 -1.52 14.28 -1.56
N SER A 19 -0.80 14.24 -0.44
CA SER A 19 0.03 13.09 -0.08
C SER A 19 -0.82 11.83 0.08
N LEU A 20 -0.56 10.82 -0.75
CA LEU A 20 -1.24 9.53 -0.68
C LEU A 20 -1.03 8.87 0.68
N ARG A 21 0.20 8.90 1.21
CA ARG A 21 0.56 8.31 2.49
C ARG A 21 -0.27 8.89 3.64
N SER A 22 -0.38 10.22 3.70
CA SER A 22 -1.16 10.89 4.74
C SER A 22 -2.63 10.48 4.74
N ILE A 23 -3.23 10.31 3.56
CA ILE A 23 -4.64 9.90 3.45
C ILE A 23 -4.82 8.43 3.86
N LEU A 24 -3.92 7.55 3.41
CA LEU A 24 -3.98 6.13 3.78
C LEU A 24 -3.84 5.94 5.29
N ASP A 25 -2.88 6.61 5.92
CA ASP A 25 -2.66 6.53 7.37
C ASP A 25 -3.91 6.99 8.13
N GLU A 26 -4.53 8.11 7.73
CA GLU A 26 -5.76 8.61 8.34
C GLU A 26 -6.93 7.61 8.23
N VAL A 27 -7.12 7.02 7.05
CA VAL A 27 -8.22 6.06 6.82
C VAL A 27 -7.98 4.73 7.54
N ILE A 28 -6.74 4.24 7.56
CA ILE A 28 -6.37 2.99 8.23
C ILE A 28 -6.53 3.13 9.76
N SER A 29 -6.15 4.27 10.33
CA SER A 29 -6.33 4.56 11.76
C SER A 29 -7.81 4.46 12.18
N CYS A 30 -8.75 4.89 11.32
CA CYS A 30 -10.18 4.74 11.58
C CYS A 30 -10.67 3.28 11.60
N GLN A 31 -9.93 2.35 10.98
CA GLN A 31 -10.29 0.94 10.87
C GLN A 31 -9.54 0.03 11.86
N GLU A 32 -8.66 0.59 12.70
CA GLU A 32 -7.76 -0.17 13.59
C GLU A 32 -8.46 -1.21 14.46
N ILE A 33 -9.63 -0.87 15.01
CA ILE A 33 -10.37 -1.77 15.89
C ILE A 33 -10.78 -3.04 15.13
N ILE A 34 -11.38 -2.87 13.96
CA ILE A 34 -11.89 -3.98 13.14
C ILE A 34 -10.74 -4.79 12.54
N LEU A 35 -9.65 -4.12 12.14
CA LEU A 35 -8.42 -4.77 11.68
C LEU A 35 -7.85 -5.67 12.77
N LYS A 36 -7.77 -5.19 14.03
CA LYS A 36 -7.32 -5.99 15.17
C LYS A 36 -8.28 -7.14 15.49
N GLU A 37 -9.59 -6.89 15.50
CA GLU A 37 -10.61 -7.93 15.76
C GLU A 37 -10.57 -9.07 14.74
N LYS A 38 -10.32 -8.76 13.46
CA LYS A 38 -10.19 -9.75 12.39
C LYS A 38 -8.77 -10.27 12.17
N ASN A 39 -7.80 -9.79 12.95
CA ASN A 39 -6.37 -10.04 12.78
C ASN A 39 -5.90 -9.81 11.33
N LEU A 40 -6.31 -8.68 10.75
CA LEU A 40 -5.90 -8.24 9.42
C LEU A 40 -4.72 -7.27 9.55
N SER A 41 -3.78 -7.34 8.61
CA SER A 41 -2.74 -6.31 8.46
C SER A 41 -2.91 -5.55 7.15
N VAL A 42 -2.37 -4.34 7.05
CA VAL A 42 -2.37 -3.56 5.80
C VAL A 42 -0.93 -3.41 5.33
N LEU A 43 -0.65 -3.88 4.12
CA LEU A 43 0.64 -3.74 3.46
C LEU A 43 0.54 -2.64 2.41
N ILE A 44 1.35 -1.59 2.55
CA ILE A 44 1.39 -0.47 1.61
C ILE A 44 2.71 -0.54 0.83
N SER A 45 2.59 -0.76 -0.48
CA SER A 45 3.68 -0.74 -1.44
C SER A 45 3.54 0.49 -2.34
N ALA A 46 4.02 1.62 -1.86
CA ALA A 46 3.92 2.90 -2.56
C ALA A 46 5.14 3.76 -2.26
N ASP A 47 5.67 4.42 -3.30
CA ASP A 47 6.66 5.49 -3.14
C ASP A 47 5.98 6.74 -2.54
N ASP A 48 6.78 7.75 -2.18
CA ASP A 48 6.27 9.06 -1.79
C ASP A 48 5.57 9.72 -2.98
N ILE A 49 4.23 9.67 -2.97
CA ILE A 49 3.37 10.10 -4.07
C ILE A 49 2.43 11.22 -3.60
N ASP A 50 2.39 12.28 -4.39
CA ASP A 50 1.31 13.28 -4.37
C ASP A 50 0.32 12.98 -5.48
N LEU A 51 -0.96 12.93 -5.15
CA LEU A 51 -2.06 12.85 -6.10
C LEU A 51 -2.66 14.24 -6.30
N TYR A 52 -2.95 14.61 -7.54
CA TYR A 52 -3.66 15.85 -7.87
C TYR A 52 -5.17 15.59 -7.82
N ALA A 53 -5.74 15.76 -6.63
CA ALA A 53 -7.12 15.41 -6.33
C ALA A 53 -7.73 16.36 -5.30
N ASP A 54 -9.05 16.33 -5.20
CA ASP A 54 -9.74 16.92 -4.04
C ASP A 54 -9.53 16.00 -2.82
N LYS A 55 -8.99 16.56 -1.74
CA LYS A 55 -8.59 15.81 -0.54
C LYS A 55 -9.75 15.05 0.10
N GLU A 56 -10.91 15.68 0.25
CA GLU A 56 -12.05 15.09 0.94
C GLU A 56 -12.71 14.01 0.07
N ILE A 57 -12.78 14.25 -1.25
CA ILE A 57 -13.26 13.26 -2.20
C ILE A 57 -12.32 12.05 -2.23
N LEU A 58 -11.00 12.28 -2.26
CA LEU A 58 -9.99 11.22 -2.28
C LEU A 58 -10.05 10.38 -1.00
N LYS A 59 -10.13 11.02 0.16
CA LYS A 59 -10.31 10.34 1.44
C LYS A 59 -11.53 9.42 1.41
N ARG A 60 -12.67 9.93 0.93
CA ARG A 60 -13.91 9.14 0.84
C ARG A 60 -13.80 7.97 -0.15
N ILE A 61 -13.03 8.10 -1.23
CA ILE A 61 -12.72 6.97 -2.13
C ILE A 61 -12.02 5.87 -1.33
N PHE A 62 -10.95 6.21 -0.62
CA PHE A 62 -10.18 5.24 0.16
C PHE A 62 -10.98 4.64 1.31
N GLU A 63 -11.77 5.43 2.03
CA GLU A 63 -12.67 4.92 3.07
C GLU A 63 -13.61 3.84 2.54
N ASN A 64 -14.24 4.08 1.38
CA ASN A 64 -15.16 3.10 0.77
C ASN A 64 -14.42 1.82 0.34
N LEU A 65 -13.27 1.95 -0.32
CA LEU A 65 -12.53 0.80 -0.84
C LEU A 65 -11.89 -0.02 0.29
N ILE A 66 -11.27 0.64 1.28
CA ILE A 66 -10.65 -0.03 2.43
C ILE A 66 -11.70 -0.65 3.34
N THR A 67 -12.83 0.02 3.60
CA THR A 67 -13.92 -0.58 4.38
C THR A 67 -14.46 -1.84 3.68
N ASN A 68 -14.61 -1.81 2.35
CA ASN A 68 -14.97 -3.01 1.59
C ASN A 68 -13.91 -4.10 1.72
N ALA A 69 -12.63 -3.76 1.58
CA ALA A 69 -11.53 -4.70 1.76
C ALA A 69 -11.56 -5.36 3.15
N VAL A 70 -11.71 -4.58 4.23
CA VAL A 70 -11.82 -5.08 5.61
C VAL A 70 -13.06 -5.94 5.80
N ARG A 71 -14.20 -5.54 5.23
CA ARG A 71 -15.48 -6.25 5.37
C ARG A 71 -15.40 -7.64 4.74
N PHE A 72 -14.90 -7.73 3.51
CA PHE A 72 -14.89 -8.96 2.70
C PHE A 72 -13.58 -9.76 2.83
N SER A 73 -12.62 -9.29 3.63
CA SER A 73 -11.41 -10.06 3.93
C SER A 73 -11.68 -11.25 4.84
N ILE A 74 -11.05 -12.37 4.52
CA ILE A 74 -10.89 -13.50 5.46
C ILE A 74 -9.89 -13.12 6.56
N GLN A 75 -10.09 -13.65 7.76
CA GLN A 75 -9.21 -13.38 8.91
C GLN A 75 -7.76 -13.82 8.65
N ASN A 76 -6.81 -13.21 9.38
CA ASN A 76 -5.38 -13.53 9.32
C ASN A 76 -4.73 -13.31 7.94
N HIS A 77 -5.30 -12.44 7.11
CA HIS A 77 -4.75 -12.06 5.80
C HIS A 77 -4.48 -10.56 5.72
N ASN A 78 -3.72 -10.17 4.71
CA ASN A 78 -3.31 -8.79 4.49
C ASN A 78 -4.22 -8.11 3.49
N ILE A 79 -4.51 -6.83 3.69
CA ILE A 79 -5.01 -5.95 2.63
C ILE A 79 -3.79 -5.32 1.98
N GLU A 80 -3.64 -5.48 0.67
CA GLU A 80 -2.50 -4.96 -0.08
C GLU A 80 -2.90 -3.69 -0.81
N ILE A 81 -2.22 -2.58 -0.53
CA ILE A 81 -2.41 -1.31 -1.22
C ILE A 81 -1.13 -1.04 -2.00
N THR A 82 -1.23 -0.96 -3.32
CA THR A 82 -0.10 -0.66 -4.19
C THR A 82 -0.34 0.66 -4.92
N ALA A 83 0.67 1.51 -4.98
CA ALA A 83 0.64 2.68 -5.84
C ALA A 83 1.94 2.80 -6.64
N LEU A 84 1.82 2.84 -7.96
CA LEU A 84 2.94 2.86 -8.88
C LEU A 84 2.79 4.04 -9.84
N ALA A 85 3.86 4.82 -9.99
CA ALA A 85 3.93 5.82 -11.04
C ALA A 85 3.94 5.10 -12.41
N SER A 86 2.93 5.39 -13.22
CA SER A 86 2.96 5.12 -14.65
C SER A 86 3.75 6.23 -15.35
N THR A 87 4.06 6.03 -16.63
CA THR A 87 4.55 7.11 -17.50
C THR A 87 3.61 8.31 -17.45
N ASP A 88 4.16 9.53 -17.54
CA ASP A 88 3.44 10.79 -17.71
C ASP A 88 2.46 11.19 -16.58
N GLU A 89 2.95 11.37 -15.35
CA GLU A 89 2.19 12.00 -14.25
C GLU A 89 0.86 11.30 -13.89
N ILE A 90 0.77 9.99 -14.16
CA ILE A 90 -0.37 9.16 -13.79
C ILE A 90 0.09 8.14 -12.75
N ILE A 91 -0.65 8.00 -11.67
CA ILE A 91 -0.41 7.00 -10.64
C ILE A 91 -1.47 5.90 -10.77
N SER A 92 -1.02 4.66 -10.93
CA SER A 92 -1.88 3.47 -10.80
C SER A 92 -1.99 3.08 -9.34
N ILE A 93 -3.21 2.94 -8.84
CA ILE A 93 -3.51 2.60 -7.46
C ILE A 93 -4.34 1.32 -7.46
N SER A 94 -3.95 0.36 -6.63
CA SER A 94 -4.68 -0.88 -6.47
C SER A 94 -4.85 -1.25 -4.99
N ILE A 95 -6.03 -1.81 -4.68
CA ILE A 95 -6.39 -2.29 -3.33
C ILE A 95 -6.89 -3.71 -3.48
N LYS A 96 -6.12 -4.66 -2.94
CA LYS A 96 -6.41 -6.08 -2.94
C LYS A 96 -6.88 -6.52 -1.56
N ASN A 97 -7.92 -7.32 -1.53
CA ASN A 97 -8.31 -8.06 -0.33
C ASN A 97 -8.37 -9.56 -0.64
N TYR A 98 -8.08 -10.39 0.36
CA TYR A 98 -8.21 -11.85 0.24
C TYR A 98 -9.56 -12.30 0.73
N GLY A 99 -10.31 -13.09 -0.03
CA GLY A 99 -11.63 -13.54 0.39
C GLY A 99 -12.50 -14.00 -0.76
N SER A 100 -13.82 -13.97 -0.55
CA SER A 100 -14.78 -14.43 -1.55
C SER A 100 -14.76 -13.54 -2.79
N HIS A 101 -14.79 -14.19 -3.95
CA HIS A 101 -14.92 -13.52 -5.23
C HIS A 101 -16.27 -12.83 -5.39
N ILE A 102 -16.27 -11.78 -6.20
CA ILE A 102 -17.49 -11.17 -6.71
C ILE A 102 -17.95 -12.05 -7.89
N PRO A 103 -19.26 -12.39 -8.02
CA PRO A 103 -19.75 -13.08 -9.21
C PRO A 103 -19.32 -12.34 -10.49
N ASP A 104 -18.84 -13.05 -11.51
CA ASP A 104 -18.27 -12.41 -12.69
C ASP A 104 -19.25 -11.47 -13.40
N GLU A 105 -20.54 -11.83 -13.43
CA GLU A 105 -21.65 -11.02 -13.95
C GLU A 105 -21.87 -9.71 -13.17
N ALA A 106 -21.43 -9.65 -11.91
CA ALA A 106 -21.55 -8.49 -11.06
C ALA A 106 -20.35 -7.54 -11.20
N LEU A 107 -19.17 -7.99 -11.64
CA LEU A 107 -17.94 -7.17 -11.67
C LEU A 107 -18.09 -5.85 -12.45
N GLU A 108 -18.85 -5.85 -13.55
CA GLU A 108 -19.11 -4.64 -14.33
C GLU A 108 -20.14 -3.72 -13.68
N THR A 109 -21.10 -4.31 -12.95
CA THR A 109 -22.28 -3.63 -12.43
C THR A 109 -22.14 -3.23 -10.96
N ILE A 110 -21.14 -3.72 -10.21
CA ILE A 110 -20.97 -3.43 -8.77
C ILE A 110 -20.82 -1.94 -8.41
N PHE A 111 -20.52 -1.08 -9.38
CA PHE A 111 -20.50 0.37 -9.15
C PHE A 111 -21.71 1.11 -9.73
N ASP A 112 -22.69 0.42 -10.30
CA ASP A 112 -23.95 1.02 -10.72
C ASP A 112 -24.78 1.43 -9.51
N LYS A 113 -25.54 2.52 -9.67
CA LYS A 113 -26.43 3.02 -8.61
C LYS A 113 -27.44 1.91 -8.23
N TYR A 114 -27.69 1.74 -6.94
CA TYR A 114 -28.80 0.95 -6.38
C TYR A 114 -28.73 -0.59 -6.52
N ILE A 115 -27.60 -1.20 -6.90
CA ILE A 115 -27.51 -2.67 -7.00
C ILE A 115 -27.48 -3.36 -5.63
N GLN A 116 -26.99 -2.69 -4.58
CA GLN A 116 -27.20 -3.12 -3.21
C GLN A 116 -28.50 -2.51 -2.69
N ALA A 117 -29.63 -3.17 -2.98
CA ALA A 117 -30.86 -2.99 -2.20
C ALA A 117 -30.50 -3.05 -0.71
N GLU A 118 -31.13 -2.19 0.11
CA GLU A 118 -30.94 -2.10 1.56
C GLU A 118 -30.96 -3.48 2.23
N LYS A 119 -29.80 -4.10 2.34
CA LYS A 119 -29.59 -5.31 3.12
C LYS A 119 -28.84 -4.86 4.36
N ILE A 120 -29.58 -4.79 5.46
CA ILE A 120 -28.98 -4.90 6.79
C ILE A 120 -28.34 -6.28 6.80
N ASP A 121 -27.04 -6.33 6.56
CA ASP A 121 -26.31 -7.56 6.72
C ASP A 121 -26.26 -7.90 8.21
N SER A 122 -26.24 -9.19 8.51
CA SER A 122 -26.16 -9.80 9.83
C SER A 122 -25.01 -9.29 10.73
N SER A 123 -24.09 -8.51 10.15
CA SER A 123 -22.97 -7.82 10.80
C SER A 123 -23.32 -6.44 11.39
N GLY A 124 -24.55 -5.93 11.24
CA GLY A 124 -24.98 -4.64 11.80
C GLY A 124 -24.46 -3.40 11.05
N TYR A 125 -23.71 -3.58 9.97
CA TYR A 125 -23.21 -2.48 9.13
C TYR A 125 -24.29 -1.99 8.17
N LYS A 126 -24.74 -0.75 8.35
CA LYS A 126 -25.64 -0.06 7.43
C LYS A 126 -24.85 0.41 6.20
N SER A 127 -24.68 -0.43 5.19
CA SER A 127 -24.14 0.00 3.89
C SER A 127 -25.28 0.48 3.00
N THR A 128 -25.22 1.73 2.55
CA THR A 128 -26.22 2.33 1.65
C THR A 128 -26.15 1.81 0.21
N GLY A 129 -25.17 0.97 -0.11
CA GLY A 129 -24.92 0.49 -1.47
C GLY A 129 -24.31 1.54 -2.41
N LEU A 130 -24.03 2.74 -1.90
CA LEU A 130 -23.61 3.89 -2.71
C LEU A 130 -22.09 4.09 -2.74
N GLY A 131 -21.32 3.36 -1.93
CA GLY A 131 -19.88 3.56 -1.77
C GLY A 131 -19.10 3.36 -3.07
N LEU A 132 -19.27 2.21 -3.72
CA LEU A 132 -18.60 1.91 -4.99
C LEU A 132 -19.08 2.84 -6.12
N THR A 133 -20.38 3.14 -6.17
CA THR A 133 -20.92 4.13 -7.11
C THR A 133 -20.27 5.50 -6.93
N PHE A 134 -20.10 5.96 -5.69
CA PHE A 134 -19.37 7.19 -5.40
C PHE A 134 -17.94 7.10 -5.91
N CYS A 135 -17.21 6.00 -5.65
CA CYS A 135 -15.85 5.83 -6.16
C CYS A 135 -15.79 5.98 -7.68
N ARG A 136 -16.70 5.34 -8.43
CA ARG A 136 -16.75 5.47 -9.89
C ARG A 136 -17.02 6.90 -10.31
N MET A 137 -18.03 7.56 -9.76
CA MET A 137 -18.37 8.95 -10.09
C MET A 137 -17.23 9.91 -9.78
N ALA A 138 -16.60 9.77 -8.60
CA ALA A 138 -15.52 10.63 -8.16
C ALA A 138 -14.26 10.46 -9.03
N ILE A 139 -13.88 9.23 -9.35
CA ILE A 139 -12.72 8.93 -10.22
C ILE A 139 -12.97 9.40 -11.65
N GLN A 140 -14.18 9.21 -12.18
CA GLN A 140 -14.59 9.74 -13.47
C GLN A 140 -14.54 11.27 -13.53
N ALA A 141 -14.95 11.94 -12.45
CA ALA A 141 -14.86 13.38 -12.37
C ALA A 141 -13.40 13.88 -12.33
N HIS A 142 -12.45 13.06 -11.87
CA HIS A 142 -11.01 13.34 -12.00
C HIS A 142 -10.46 13.05 -13.42
N GLY A 143 -11.26 12.48 -14.33
CA GLY A 143 -10.87 12.13 -15.70
C GLY A 143 -10.41 10.69 -15.89
N HIS A 144 -10.54 9.85 -14.86
CA HIS A 144 -10.00 8.48 -14.83
C HIS A 144 -11.09 7.41 -14.72
N THR A 145 -10.70 6.14 -14.67
CA THR A 145 -11.64 5.03 -14.50
C THR A 145 -11.21 4.10 -13.36
N ILE A 146 -12.19 3.42 -12.76
CA ILE A 146 -12.00 2.37 -11.76
C ILE A 146 -12.54 1.05 -12.30
N ARG A 147 -11.86 -0.04 -11.98
CA ARG A 147 -12.26 -1.42 -12.33
C ARG A 147 -12.09 -2.32 -11.12
N ALA A 148 -12.78 -3.45 -11.15
CA ALA A 148 -12.59 -4.53 -10.21
C ALA A 148 -12.38 -5.83 -10.98
N ARG A 149 -11.55 -6.72 -10.43
CA ARG A 149 -11.40 -8.08 -10.93
C ARG A 149 -11.18 -9.05 -9.79
N ASN A 150 -11.61 -10.30 -9.97
CA ASN A 150 -11.20 -11.37 -9.10
C ASN A 150 -9.71 -11.71 -9.35
N THR A 151 -9.00 -12.02 -8.28
CA THR A 151 -7.66 -12.63 -8.29
C THR A 151 -7.80 -14.11 -7.96
N ASP A 152 -6.70 -14.84 -7.82
CA ASP A 152 -6.78 -16.26 -7.44
C ASP A 152 -7.44 -16.47 -6.07
N ASN A 153 -7.27 -15.51 -5.16
CA ASN A 153 -7.62 -15.67 -3.74
C ASN A 153 -8.41 -14.47 -3.18
N GLY A 154 -9.08 -13.68 -4.02
CA GLY A 154 -9.71 -12.45 -3.56
C GLY A 154 -10.09 -11.47 -4.66
N VAL A 155 -10.21 -10.20 -4.31
CA VAL A 155 -10.70 -9.15 -5.21
C VAL A 155 -9.68 -8.02 -5.25
N LEU A 156 -9.49 -7.44 -6.43
CA LEU A 156 -8.61 -6.31 -6.67
C LEU A 156 -9.40 -5.16 -7.30
N PHE A 157 -9.39 -4.01 -6.64
CA PHE A 157 -9.88 -2.74 -7.19
C PHE A 157 -8.69 -1.96 -7.72
N GLU A 158 -8.81 -1.45 -8.94
CA GLU A 158 -7.73 -0.77 -9.67
C GLU A 158 -8.26 0.54 -10.27
N PHE A 159 -7.55 1.64 -10.05
CA PHE A 159 -7.87 2.92 -10.67
C PHE A 159 -6.61 3.76 -10.90
N THR A 160 -6.76 4.83 -11.65
CA THR A 160 -5.69 5.80 -11.91
C THR A 160 -6.10 7.18 -11.45
N LEU A 161 -5.11 8.00 -11.09
CA LEU A 161 -5.27 9.43 -10.84
C LEU A 161 -4.04 10.18 -11.35
N ASP A 162 -4.21 11.47 -11.65
CA ASP A 162 -3.08 12.36 -11.92
C ASP A 162 -2.26 12.50 -10.63
N GLY A 163 -0.94 12.47 -10.73
CA GLY A 163 -0.06 12.55 -9.57
C GLY A 163 1.40 12.48 -9.95
N LYS A 164 2.27 12.69 -8.97
CA LYS A 164 3.71 12.61 -9.14
C LYS A 164 4.33 11.89 -7.95
N ALA A 165 5.34 11.09 -8.22
CA ALA A 165 6.29 10.74 -7.19
C ALA A 165 7.04 12.03 -6.79
N ILE A 166 7.02 12.36 -5.49
CA ILE A 166 7.66 13.55 -4.93
C ILE A 166 9.18 13.40 -4.92
N SER A 167 9.66 12.17 -5.12
CA SER A 167 11.08 11.85 -5.24
C SER A 167 11.50 11.71 -6.71
N THR A 168 12.23 12.71 -7.19
CA THR A 168 13.40 12.43 -8.01
C THR A 168 14.43 11.74 -7.11
N CYS A 169 14.50 10.41 -7.18
CA CYS A 169 15.81 9.78 -7.10
C CYS A 169 16.27 9.70 -8.56
N GLU A 170 17.43 10.27 -8.88
CA GLU A 170 18.08 9.97 -10.16
C GLU A 170 18.13 8.43 -10.30
N GLN A 171 17.65 7.98 -11.45
CA GLN A 171 17.36 6.59 -11.81
C GLN A 171 18.44 5.59 -11.35
N CYS A 172 18.03 4.37 -11.00
CA CYS A 172 18.11 3.24 -11.94
C CYS A 172 17.54 1.93 -11.36
N ILE A 173 16.65 1.32 -12.14
CA ILE A 173 16.52 -0.12 -12.44
C ILE A 173 17.10 -1.05 -11.37
N VAL A 174 16.24 -1.77 -10.66
CA VAL A 174 16.64 -3.05 -10.08
C VAL A 174 15.65 -4.12 -10.53
N SER A 175 16.01 -4.70 -11.67
CA SER A 175 15.68 -6.07 -12.02
C SER A 175 16.03 -7.02 -10.87
N ALA A 176 15.29 -8.13 -10.78
CA ALA A 176 15.32 -9.14 -9.73
C ALA A 176 16.63 -9.97 -9.61
N ASP A 177 17.80 -9.35 -9.75
CA ASP A 177 19.10 -9.98 -9.49
C ASP A 177 20.18 -8.89 -9.38
N GLU A 178 20.60 -8.50 -8.17
CA GLU A 178 21.95 -7.97 -7.90
C GLU A 178 22.13 -7.60 -6.42
N SER A 179 23.25 -8.05 -5.84
CA SER A 179 23.75 -7.64 -4.53
C SER A 179 23.86 -6.11 -4.44
N VAL A 180 23.29 -5.48 -3.41
CA VAL A 180 23.42 -4.03 -3.16
C VAL A 180 24.91 -3.65 -3.16
N LYS A 181 25.41 -2.92 -4.15
CA LYS A 181 26.81 -2.48 -4.16
C LYS A 181 26.94 -1.26 -3.27
N LEU A 182 27.61 -1.42 -2.12
CA LEU A 182 28.01 -0.30 -1.27
C LEU A 182 29.39 0.19 -1.72
N SER A 183 29.64 1.49 -1.61
CA SER A 183 30.98 2.04 -1.74
C SER A 183 31.87 1.63 -0.55
N THR A 184 33.19 1.66 -0.75
CA THR A 184 34.16 1.27 0.30
C THR A 184 34.01 2.10 1.58
N ASP A 185 33.65 3.38 1.45
CA ASP A 185 33.43 4.28 2.59
C ASP A 185 32.15 3.92 3.35
N GLU A 186 31.07 3.56 2.65
CA GLU A 186 29.82 3.11 3.27
C GLU A 186 30.00 1.77 3.99
N GLU A 187 30.74 0.82 3.41
CA GLU A 187 31.05 -0.47 4.05
C GLU A 187 31.86 -0.27 5.34
N ALA A 188 32.84 0.65 5.32
CA ALA A 188 33.65 0.97 6.49
C ALA A 188 32.81 1.63 7.61
N LEU A 189 31.90 2.54 7.24
CA LEU A 189 30.99 3.19 8.19
C LEU A 189 30.02 2.20 8.82
N LEU A 190 29.44 1.30 8.03
CA LEU A 190 28.39 0.38 8.50
C LEU A 190 28.89 -0.79 9.35
N ARG A 191 30.20 -1.02 9.38
CA ARG A 191 30.85 -2.15 10.07
C ARG A 191 30.40 -2.38 11.52
N PRO A 192 30.25 -1.35 12.40
CA PRO A 192 29.84 -1.56 13.78
C PRO A 192 28.45 -2.18 13.91
N TRP A 193 27.54 -1.84 13.00
CA TRP A 193 26.17 -2.38 12.98
C TRP A 193 26.13 -3.79 12.41
N PHE A 194 26.92 -4.08 11.36
CA PHE A 194 27.05 -5.43 10.82
C PHE A 194 27.66 -6.41 11.82
N ASP A 195 28.65 -5.99 12.60
CA ASP A 195 29.23 -6.81 13.66
C ASP A 195 28.19 -7.14 14.75
N GLN A 196 27.26 -6.22 15.05
CA GLN A 196 26.15 -6.50 15.97
C GLN A 196 25.10 -7.43 15.36
N LEU A 197 24.69 -7.18 14.11
CA LEU A 197 23.72 -8.01 13.39
C LEU A 197 24.23 -9.45 13.19
N SER A 198 25.53 -9.64 12.95
CA SER A 198 26.11 -10.98 12.77
C SER A 198 26.02 -11.89 14.01
N ARG A 199 25.75 -11.30 15.18
CA ARG A 199 25.59 -12.03 16.46
C ARG A 199 24.13 -12.37 16.76
N LEU A 200 23.19 -11.87 15.96
CA LEU A 200 21.77 -12.10 16.14
C LEU A 200 21.28 -13.19 15.19
N GLU A 201 20.33 -13.98 15.68
CA GLU A 201 19.60 -14.93 14.86
C GLU A 201 18.39 -14.26 14.20
N VAL A 202 18.00 -14.73 13.01
CA VAL A 202 16.99 -14.07 12.15
C VAL A 202 15.63 -13.88 12.85
N TYR A 203 15.31 -14.71 13.85
CA TYR A 203 14.07 -14.63 14.63
C TYR A 203 14.08 -13.54 15.72
N GLN A 204 15.22 -12.90 15.99
CA GLN A 204 15.34 -11.81 16.96
C GLN A 204 14.90 -10.47 16.34
N ILE A 205 13.66 -10.45 15.81
CA ILE A 205 13.15 -9.35 14.98
C ILE A 205 13.20 -8.01 15.72
N SER A 206 12.89 -8.00 17.03
CA SER A 206 12.89 -6.77 17.84
C SER A 206 14.29 -6.18 17.99
N GLU A 207 15.31 -7.01 18.25
CA GLU A 207 16.71 -6.61 18.36
C GLU A 207 17.27 -6.19 17.00
N ILE A 208 16.95 -6.93 15.94
CA ILE A 208 17.35 -6.60 14.56
C ILE A 208 16.76 -5.25 14.15
N THR A 209 15.46 -5.03 14.37
CA THR A 209 14.79 -3.77 14.04
C THR A 209 15.35 -2.60 14.85
N SER A 210 15.66 -2.84 16.13
CA SER A 210 16.30 -1.84 17.00
C SER A 210 17.66 -1.40 16.44
N ILE A 211 18.49 -2.33 15.97
CA ILE A 211 19.79 -2.01 15.37
C ILE A 211 19.62 -1.32 14.02
N ILE A 212 18.72 -1.80 13.16
CA ILE A 212 18.43 -1.19 11.85
C ILE A 212 18.01 0.28 12.03
N SER A 213 17.16 0.58 13.01
CA SER A 213 16.68 1.95 13.26
C SER A 213 17.80 2.93 13.66
N GLN A 214 18.92 2.42 14.17
CA GLN A 214 20.08 3.22 14.58
C GLN A 214 21.08 3.45 13.43
N ILE A 215 20.91 2.78 12.29
CA ILE A 215 21.77 2.98 11.11
C ILE A 215 21.38 4.28 10.41
N PRO A 216 22.32 5.21 10.16
CA PRO A 216 22.04 6.47 9.47
C PRO A 216 21.62 6.28 8.00
N ASP A 217 20.62 7.02 7.55
CA ASP A 217 20.04 6.93 6.19
C ASP A 217 20.68 7.91 5.19
N TYR A 218 22.02 7.92 5.13
CA TYR A 218 22.78 8.89 4.32
C TYR A 218 22.66 8.66 2.81
N THR A 219 22.50 7.41 2.37
CA THR A 219 22.46 7.06 0.94
C THR A 219 21.39 6.03 0.66
N GLU A 220 20.96 5.98 -0.61
CA GLU A 220 19.92 5.06 -1.07
C GLU A 220 20.35 3.58 -0.95
N SER A 221 21.65 3.31 -1.13
CA SER A 221 22.22 1.98 -0.94
C SER A 221 22.10 1.51 0.51
N ILE A 222 22.26 2.41 1.49
CA ILE A 222 22.12 2.08 2.92
C ILE A 222 20.65 1.84 3.27
N ARG A 223 19.73 2.65 2.73
CA ARG A 223 18.29 2.47 2.93
C ARG A 223 17.79 1.15 2.37
N THR A 224 18.15 0.86 1.12
CA THR A 224 17.83 -0.40 0.45
C THR A 224 18.39 -1.60 1.23
N LEU A 225 19.60 -1.46 1.75
CA LEU A 225 20.22 -2.50 2.58
C LEU A 225 19.43 -2.71 3.90
N LYS A 226 19.07 -1.64 4.61
CA LYS A 226 18.26 -1.70 5.83
C LYS A 226 16.93 -2.41 5.59
N GLN A 227 16.26 -2.06 4.49
CA GLN A 227 15.02 -2.68 4.08
C GLN A 227 15.20 -4.17 3.82
N LYS A 228 16.21 -4.58 3.04
CA LYS A 228 16.48 -6.00 2.77
C LYS A 228 16.79 -6.81 4.03
N ILE A 229 17.50 -6.23 5.01
CA ILE A 229 17.77 -6.90 6.29
C ILE A 229 16.47 -7.05 7.10
N GLY A 230 15.64 -6.01 7.13
CA GLY A 230 14.33 -6.03 7.77
C GLY A 230 13.42 -7.08 7.15
N ASP A 231 13.26 -7.06 5.84
CA ASP A 231 12.42 -7.99 5.09
C ASP A 231 12.88 -9.44 5.30
N ALA A 232 14.20 -9.70 5.30
CA ALA A 232 14.74 -11.02 5.59
C ALA A 232 14.43 -11.49 7.02
N ALA A 233 14.48 -10.60 8.00
CA ALA A 233 14.13 -10.90 9.39
C ALA A 233 12.62 -11.17 9.55
N PHE A 234 11.76 -10.33 8.96
CA PHE A 234 10.30 -10.52 8.99
C PHE A 234 9.86 -11.80 8.27
N ALA A 235 10.50 -12.13 7.15
CA ALA A 235 10.23 -13.37 6.41
C ALA A 235 10.86 -14.62 7.07
N SER A 236 11.57 -14.47 8.20
CA SER A 236 12.35 -15.55 8.83
C SER A 236 13.30 -16.26 7.84
N ASN A 237 13.84 -15.52 6.88
CA ASN A 237 14.68 -16.04 5.82
C ASN A 237 16.16 -16.01 6.23
N THR A 238 16.60 -17.07 6.91
CA THR A 238 17.97 -17.21 7.46
C THR A 238 19.05 -17.15 6.38
N GLU A 239 18.82 -17.75 5.22
CA GLU A 239 19.79 -17.75 4.12
C GLU A 239 20.00 -16.34 3.57
N LEU A 240 18.92 -15.60 3.33
CA LEU A 240 19.00 -14.23 2.84
C LEU A 240 19.61 -13.29 3.89
N TYR A 241 19.20 -13.43 5.16
CA TYR A 241 19.74 -12.62 6.26
C TYR A 241 21.26 -12.84 6.41
N SER A 242 21.71 -14.10 6.45
CA SER A 242 23.12 -14.44 6.56
C SER A 242 23.92 -14.02 5.31
N ALA A 243 23.36 -14.12 4.10
CA ALA A 243 24.01 -13.65 2.89
C ALA A 243 24.26 -12.13 2.91
N ILE A 244 23.32 -11.35 3.46
CA ILE A 244 23.44 -9.89 3.55
C ILE A 244 24.38 -9.46 4.66
N VAL A 245 24.24 -10.06 5.84
CA VAL A 245 24.97 -9.66 7.07
C VAL A 245 26.38 -10.27 7.09
N ASN A 246 26.52 -11.57 6.79
CA ASN A 246 27.79 -12.30 6.88
C ASN A 246 28.59 -12.27 5.56
N GLY A 247 27.92 -12.10 4.41
CA GLY A 247 28.59 -11.96 3.11
C GLY A 247 29.42 -10.66 2.98
N ARG A 248 29.22 -9.70 3.89
CA ARG A 248 29.93 -8.42 3.93
C ARG A 248 30.98 -8.31 5.03
N THR A 249 30.90 -9.12 6.08
CA THR A 249 31.96 -9.23 7.10
C THR A 249 33.17 -10.04 6.60
N GLN A 250 33.01 -10.90 5.57
CA GLN A 250 34.09 -11.74 5.03
C GLN A 250 34.83 -11.18 3.80
N LYS A 251 34.38 -10.07 3.21
CA LYS A 251 34.96 -9.53 1.95
C LYS A 251 36.23 -8.69 2.11
N ILE A 252 36.73 -8.53 3.34
CA ILE A 252 37.95 -7.77 3.62
C ILE A 252 38.86 -8.62 4.53
N VAL A 253 39.56 -9.57 3.92
CA VAL A 253 40.84 -10.13 4.40
C VAL A 253 41.80 -10.17 3.23
#